data_AF-A0A937VIW2-F1
#
_entry.id   AF-A0A937VIW2-F1
#
_cell.length_a   1.000
_cell.length_b   1.000
_cell.length_c   1.000
_cell.angle_alpha   90.00
_cell.angle_beta   90.00
_cell.angle_gamma   90.00
#
_symmetry.space_group_name_H-M   'P 1'
#
loop_
_entity.id
_entity.type
_entity.pdbx_description
1 polymer ?
#
loop_
_entity_poly.entity_id
_entity_poly.type
_entity_poly.pdbx_seq_one_letter_code
_entity_poly.pdbx_strand_id
1 'polypeptide(L)'
;RPAPPYEIERLTPHDRLRERLYLAARIGLPLPLDEVSPVVDMAEVERLAAAGFVAVAAAAAGGTLRVTRKGRYVADDVCVRLFRASHVEGTA
;
A
#
# COMPACT_ATOMS: atom_id res chain seq x y z
N ARG A 1 5.54 32.03 24.67
CA ARG A 1 5.26 31.94 23.21
C ARG A 1 4.11 30.96 23.03
N PRO A 2 2.98 31.32 22.41
CA PRO A 2 1.91 30.34 22.15
C PRO A 2 2.39 29.28 21.16
N ALA A 3 1.85 28.07 21.27
CA ALA A 3 2.11 27.00 20.31
C ALA A 3 1.50 27.35 18.94
N PRO A 4 2.11 26.91 17.81
CA PRO A 4 1.51 27.06 16.50
C PRO A 4 0.15 26.33 16.42
N PRO A 5 -0.82 26.84 15.65
CA PRO A 5 -2.05 26.11 15.40
C PRO A 5 -1.74 24.79 14.68
N TYR A 6 -2.47 23.74 15.04
CA TYR A 6 -2.39 22.44 14.39
C TYR A 6 -3.77 21.78 14.35
N GLU A 7 -3.93 20.85 13.42
CA GLU A 7 -5.12 20.02 13.29
C GLU A 7 -4.73 18.55 13.39
N ILE A 8 -5.62 17.73 13.93
CA ILE A 8 -5.44 16.27 14.01
C ILE A 8 -6.36 15.63 12.97
N GLU A 9 -5.77 15.09 11.92
CA GLU A 9 -6.49 14.28 10.95
C GLU A 9 -6.76 12.87 11.53
N ARG A 10 -7.99 12.37 11.35
CA ARG A 10 -8.37 11.00 11.75
C ARG A 10 -8.51 10.13 10.51
N LEU A 11 -7.61 9.16 10.38
CA LEU A 11 -7.65 8.18 9.28
C LEU A 11 -8.68 7.10 9.52
N THR A 12 -9.44 6.76 8.48
CA THR A 12 -10.26 5.55 8.46
C THR A 12 -9.36 4.30 8.52
N PRO A 13 -9.87 3.13 8.93
CA PRO A 13 -9.11 1.88 8.86
C PRO A 13 -8.58 1.59 7.45
N HIS A 14 -9.36 1.94 6.42
CA HIS A 14 -8.98 1.77 5.02
C HIS A 14 -7.81 2.69 4.63
N ASP A 15 -7.87 3.98 4.97
CA ASP A 15 -6.81 4.93 4.67
C ASP A 15 -5.53 4.61 5.43
N ARG A 16 -5.67 4.14 6.68
CA ARG A 16 -4.53 3.66 7.48
C ARG A 16 -3.81 2.48 6.82
N LEU A 17 -4.53 1.53 6.23
CA LEU A 17 -3.94 0.41 5.50
C LEU A 17 -3.23 0.89 4.22
N ARG A 18 -3.83 1.83 3.49
CA ARG A 18 -3.21 2.43 2.29
C ARG A 18 -1.94 3.18 2.63
N GLU A 19 -1.96 4.01 3.66
CA GLU A 19 -0.80 4.75 4.14
C GLU A 19 0.30 3.80 4.62
N ARG A 20 -0.06 2.74 5.35
CA ARG A 20 0.89 1.72 5.78
C ARG A 20 1.58 1.05 4.59
N LEU A 21 0.83 0.66 3.56
CA LEU A 21 1.40 0.10 2.34
C LEU A 21 2.32 1.10 1.62
N TYR A 22 1.89 2.36 1.52
CA TYR A 22 2.67 3.43 0.91
C TYR A 22 4.00 3.69 1.63
N LEU A 23 3.97 3.81 2.96
CA LEU A 23 5.17 3.99 3.77
C LEU A 23 6.10 2.77 3.67
N ALA A 24 5.55 1.55 3.75
CA ALA A 24 6.32 0.32 3.60
C ALA A 24 6.98 0.21 2.22
N ALA A 25 6.29 0.64 1.16
CA ALA A 25 6.84 0.70 -0.19
C ALA A 25 8.08 1.60 -0.26
N ARG A 26 8.05 2.78 0.35
CA ARG A 26 9.17 3.73 0.35
C ARG A 26 10.43 3.18 1.03
N ILE A 27 10.27 2.41 2.10
CA ILE A 27 11.41 1.84 2.85
C ILE A 27 11.73 0.39 2.48
N GLY A 28 10.92 -0.26 1.64
CA GLY A 28 11.09 -1.65 1.25
C GLY A 28 10.77 -2.66 2.36
N LEU A 29 9.92 -2.27 3.31
CA LEU A 29 9.46 -3.13 4.40
C LEU A 29 8.47 -4.17 3.83
N PRO A 30 8.68 -5.48 4.07
CA PRO A 30 7.68 -6.50 3.74
C PRO A 30 6.46 -6.36 4.65
N LEU A 31 5.27 -6.48 4.07
CA LEU A 31 3.99 -6.50 4.80
C LEU A 31 3.31 -7.86 4.67
N PRO A 32 2.59 -8.33 5.71
CA PRO A 32 1.70 -9.47 5.58
C PRO A 32 0.65 -9.21 4.50
N LEU A 33 0.46 -10.16 3.59
CA LEU A 33 -0.44 -10.01 2.44
C LEU A 33 -1.90 -10.00 2.89
N ASP A 34 -2.24 -10.78 3.91
CA ASP A 34 -3.57 -10.81 4.54
C ASP A 34 -3.94 -9.44 5.13
N GLU A 35 -2.99 -8.78 5.80
CA GLU A 35 -3.16 -7.44 6.36
C GLU A 35 -3.53 -6.40 5.29
N VAL A 36 -2.85 -6.41 4.14
CA VAL A 36 -3.07 -5.41 3.07
C VAL A 36 -4.05 -5.83 1.99
N SER A 37 -4.46 -7.10 1.95
CA SER A 37 -5.40 -7.63 0.96
C SER A 37 -6.72 -6.84 0.81
N PRO A 38 -7.29 -6.18 1.84
CA PRO A 38 -8.52 -5.40 1.68
C PRO A 38 -8.35 -4.19 0.75
N VAL A 39 -7.14 -3.63 0.66
CA VAL A 39 -6.85 -2.40 -0.11
C VAL A 39 -6.06 -2.66 -1.38
N VAL A 40 -5.67 -3.91 -1.66
CA VAL A 40 -4.80 -4.28 -2.77
C VAL A 40 -5.56 -5.02 -3.88
N ASP A 41 -5.36 -4.61 -5.13
CA ASP A 41 -5.77 -5.36 -6.30
C ASP A 41 -4.75 -6.48 -6.57
N MET A 42 -5.18 -7.73 -6.32
CA MET A 42 -4.33 -8.90 -6.48
C MET A 42 -3.95 -9.16 -7.96
N ALA A 43 -4.77 -8.72 -8.91
CA ALA A 43 -4.42 -8.83 -10.32
C ALA A 43 -3.27 -7.87 -10.69
N GLU A 44 -3.22 -6.68 -10.08
CA GLU A 44 -2.08 -5.77 -10.21
C GLU A 44 -0.84 -6.27 -9.46
N VAL A 45 -1.00 -6.94 -8.32
CA VAL A 45 0.11 -7.63 -7.63
C VAL A 45 0.78 -8.62 -8.57
N GLU A 46 0.01 -9.49 -9.24
CA GLU A 46 0.55 -10.47 -10.19
C GLU A 46 1.27 -9.80 -11.35
N ARG A 47 0.67 -8.77 -11.96
CA ARG A 47 1.29 -8.00 -13.07
C ARG A 47 2.60 -7.32 -12.65
N LEU A 48 2.62 -6.67 -11.49
CA LEU A 48 3.79 -5.99 -10.97
C LEU A 48 4.87 -6.97 -10.48
N ALA A 49 4.47 -8.16 -10.00
CA ALA A 49 5.39 -9.22 -9.62
C ALA A 49 6.10 -9.77 -10.86
N ALA A 50 5.35 -10.06 -11.93
CA ALA A 50 5.92 -10.49 -13.21
C ALA A 50 6.89 -9.45 -13.80
N ALA A 51 6.63 -8.16 -13.59
CA ALA A 51 7.51 -7.07 -14.00
C ALA A 51 8.67 -6.77 -13.02
N GLY A 52 8.75 -7.49 -11.89
CA GLY A 52 9.81 -7.37 -10.88
C GLY A 52 9.74 -6.13 -9.99
N PHE A 53 8.60 -5.43 -9.94
CA PHE A 53 8.39 -4.26 -9.09
C PHE A 53 7.94 -4.62 -7.67
N VAL A 54 7.25 -5.75 -7.53
CA VAL A 54 6.91 -6.33 -6.22
C VAL A 54 7.39 -7.77 -6.13
N ALA A 55 7.60 -8.25 -4.91
CA ALA A 55 7.87 -9.64 -4.61
C ALA A 55 6.78 -10.14 -3.66
N VAL A 56 6.23 -11.31 -3.97
CA VAL A 56 5.28 -12.02 -3.11
C VAL A 56 5.96 -13.31 -2.66
N ALA A 57 6.08 -13.50 -1.35
CA ALA A 57 6.50 -14.78 -0.79
C ALA A 57 5.26 -15.49 -0.26
N ALA A 58 4.89 -16.61 -0.89
CA ALA A 58 3.82 -17.46 -0.38
C ALA A 58 4.36 -18.34 0.74
N ALA A 59 3.82 -18.19 1.95
CA ALA A 59 3.89 -19.22 2.97
C ALA A 59 2.53 -19.96 2.97
N ALA A 60 2.54 -21.25 3.33
CA ALA A 60 1.31 -22.06 3.44
C ALA A 60 0.24 -21.43 4.38
N ALA A 61 0.62 -20.43 5.16
CA ALA A 61 -0.25 -19.49 5.86
C ALA A 61 0.37 -18.08 5.84
N GLY A 62 -0.33 -17.08 5.30
CA GLY A 62 0.07 -15.66 5.42
C GLY A 62 1.35 -15.28 4.65
N GLY A 63 1.23 -15.14 3.33
CA GLY A 63 2.33 -14.64 2.49
C GLY A 63 2.72 -13.18 2.81
N THR A 64 3.82 -12.71 2.23
CA THR A 64 4.26 -11.30 2.35
C THR A 64 4.32 -10.61 1.00
N LEU A 65 3.96 -9.33 0.98
CA LEU A 65 4.14 -8.42 -0.14
C LEU A 65 5.27 -7.45 0.18
N ARG A 66 6.23 -7.31 -0.75
CA ARG A 66 7.32 -6.34 -0.62
C ARG A 66 7.55 -5.61 -1.95
N VAL A 67 7.65 -4.29 -1.90
CA VAL A 67 8.15 -3.51 -3.04
C VAL A 67 9.65 -3.74 -3.21
N THR A 68 10.06 -4.21 -4.38
CA THR A 68 11.47 -4.53 -4.65
C THR A 68 12.31 -3.27 -4.75
N ARG A 69 13.64 -3.42 -4.75
CA ARG A 69 14.54 -2.26 -4.99
C ARG A 69 14.20 -1.52 -6.29
N LYS A 70 13.80 -2.23 -7.35
CA LYS A 70 13.36 -1.65 -8.62
C LYS A 70 12.05 -0.88 -8.45
N GLY A 71 11.06 -1.48 -7.78
CA GLY A 71 9.77 -0.85 -7.48
C GLY A 71 9.89 0.44 -6.69
N ARG A 72 10.86 0.56 -5.78
CA ARG A 72 11.03 1.75 -4.96
C ARG A 72 11.40 3.02 -5.73
N TYR A 73 12.02 2.91 -6.91
CA TYR A 73 12.29 4.08 -7.75
C TYR A 73 11.01 4.69 -8.33
N VAL A 74 9.92 3.93 -8.37
CA VAL A 74 8.60 4.31 -8.87
C VAL A 74 7.52 3.95 -7.85
N ALA A 75 7.82 4.14 -6.57
CA ALA A 75 6.96 3.66 -5.47
C ALA A 75 5.53 4.23 -5.56
N ASP A 76 5.39 5.47 -6.01
CA ASP A 76 4.09 6.14 -6.12
C ASP A 76 3.22 5.47 -7.18
N ASP A 77 3.77 5.20 -8.36
CA ASP A 77 3.08 4.49 -9.45
C ASP A 77 2.73 3.05 -9.04
N VAL A 78 3.63 2.38 -8.32
CA VAL A 78 3.38 1.04 -7.78
C VAL A 78 2.21 1.08 -6.80
N CYS A 79 2.19 2.02 -5.86
CA CYS A 79 1.10 2.14 -4.88
C CYS A 79 -0.23 2.49 -5.55
N VAL A 80 -0.25 3.45 -6.47
CA VAL A 80 -1.47 3.83 -7.20
C VAL A 80 -2.09 2.64 -7.93
N ARG A 81 -1.26 1.83 -8.60
CA ARG A 81 -1.72 0.61 -9.29
C ARG A 81 -2.15 -0.48 -8.33
N LEU A 82 -1.42 -0.68 -7.23
CA LEU A 82 -1.78 -1.69 -6.24
C LEU A 82 -3.10 -1.38 -5.54
N PHE A 83 -3.41 -0.10 -5.32
CA PHE A 83 -4.63 0.27 -4.62
C PHE A 83 -5.87 -0.12 -5.41
N ARG A 84 -6.78 -0.85 -4.76
CA ARG A 84 -8.14 -0.99 -5.29
C ARG A 84 -8.75 0.39 -5.45
N ALA A 85 -9.52 0.56 -6.54
CA ALA A 85 -10.32 1.75 -6.72
C ALA A 85 -11.22 1.92 -5.50
N SER A 86 -10.99 2.98 -4.73
CA SER A 86 -11.93 3.41 -3.71
C SER A 86 -13.20 3.82 -4.45
N HIS A 87 -14.37 3.31 -4.05
CA HIS A 87 -15.59 4.04 -4.36
C HIS A 87 -15.43 5.40 -3.67
N VAL A 88 -15.21 6.44 -4.46
CA VAL A 88 -15.50 7.80 -4.00
C VAL A 88 -17.01 7.79 -3.88
N GLU A 89 -17.54 7.66 -2.66
CA GLU A 89 -18.91 8.11 -2.41
C GLU A 89 -18.89 9.61 -2.72
N GLY A 90 -19.30 9.93 -3.94
CA GLY A 90 -19.54 11.30 -4.34
C GLY A 90 -20.54 11.87 -3.35
N THR A 91 -20.12 12.93 -2.67
CA THR A 91 -21.03 13.85 -2.00
C THR A 91 -22.08 14.29 -3.02
N ALA A 92 -23.28 13.74 -2.88
CA ALA A 92 -24.50 14.33 -3.43
C ALA A 92 -24.87 15.58 -2.63
#